data_AF-A0A357ZZB9-F1
#
_entry.id   AF-A0A357ZZB9-F1
#
_cell.length_a   1.000
_cell.length_b   1.000
_cell.length_c   1.000
_cell.angle_alpha   90.00
_cell.angle_beta   90.00
_cell.angle_gamma   90.00
#
_symmetry.space_group_name_H-M   'P 1'
#
loop_
_entity.id
_entity.type
_entity.pdbx_description
1 polymer ?
#
loop_
_entity_poly.entity_id
_entity_poly.type
_entity_poly.pdbx_seq_one_letter_code
_entity_poly.pdbx_strand_id
1 'polypeptide(L)'
;MSPRFSVITPVFDPPAEVLRATIECILNQTFADWELHLVDDASPSPHVREVLNDYVGDPRIKVTFRERNGGIIASSNDALTRATGDFVVLLDHDDIIDLNSLELINDVLLADETIDYLYTDEDLIAFDGSRTQAFYKPDWSPERFRAQNYCCHLSVIRRSLAVDVGGFRPGFEGSQDYDLILRVTEKARRIHHLPKVLYHWRQLATSTAGDPTSKMYAYESGRRAIQEHCDRIGINAVVESLPLLGTYRVRRILKNHPLVSIIIPTRGTSGRVWGVERCFLIDAVQSILEKSTYENIEFVVVADTDTPPEAIRALERIAGDKLHLTWFDGEFNFSEKVNAGRVHANGDLLL
;
A
#
# COMPACT_ATOMS: atom_id res chain seq x y z
N MET A 1 0.04 10.83 -28.06
CA MET A 1 -1.31 11.45 -28.10
C MET A 1 -1.82 11.47 -26.68
N SER A 2 -2.64 12.45 -26.29
CA SER A 2 -3.29 12.44 -24.98
C SER A 2 -4.17 11.19 -24.82
N PRO A 3 -4.14 10.52 -23.66
CA PRO A 3 -5.02 9.39 -23.41
C PRO A 3 -6.45 9.86 -23.19
N ARG A 4 -7.41 9.02 -23.59
CA ARG A 4 -8.81 9.18 -23.20
C ARG A 4 -9.07 8.49 -21.87
N PHE A 5 -9.82 9.12 -20.96
CA PHE A 5 -10.17 8.53 -19.67
C PHE A 5 -11.59 7.94 -19.65
N SER A 6 -11.73 6.71 -19.15
CA SER A 6 -13.02 6.15 -18.76
C SER A 6 -13.15 6.18 -17.24
N VAL A 7 -13.95 7.10 -16.73
CA VAL A 7 -14.30 7.16 -15.30
C VAL A 7 -15.38 6.12 -15.02
N ILE A 8 -15.14 5.24 -14.05
CA ILE A 8 -16.05 4.15 -13.67
C ILE A 8 -16.62 4.45 -12.29
N THR A 9 -17.95 4.52 -12.22
CA THR A 9 -18.68 4.85 -10.99
C THR A 9 -19.84 3.89 -10.79
N PRO A 10 -19.68 2.84 -9.96
CA PRO A 10 -20.78 1.99 -9.54
C PRO A 10 -21.70 2.76 -8.57
N VAL A 11 -23.02 2.74 -8.81
CA VAL A 11 -24.01 3.51 -8.05
C VAL A 11 -24.94 2.56 -7.29
N PHE A 12 -25.12 2.78 -5.99
CA PHE A 12 -26.12 2.07 -5.19
C PHE A 12 -26.66 2.94 -4.05
N ASP A 13 -27.86 3.48 -4.25
CA ASP A 13 -28.65 4.23 -3.27
C ASP A 13 -28.00 5.48 -2.59
N PRO A 14 -27.17 6.30 -3.26
CA PRO A 14 -26.66 7.52 -2.64
C PRO A 14 -27.73 8.60 -2.45
N PRO A 15 -27.53 9.55 -1.52
CA PRO A 15 -28.29 10.79 -1.49
C PRO A 15 -28.20 11.54 -2.82
N ALA A 16 -29.30 12.18 -3.25
CA ALA A 16 -29.40 12.78 -4.57
C ALA A 16 -28.38 13.90 -4.80
N GLU A 17 -28.18 14.76 -3.80
CA GLU A 17 -27.22 15.87 -3.83
C GLU A 17 -25.77 15.40 -3.87
N VAL A 18 -25.48 14.27 -3.24
CA VAL A 18 -24.15 13.65 -3.22
C VAL A 18 -23.83 13.08 -4.60
N LEU A 19 -24.74 12.29 -5.18
CA LEU A 19 -24.57 11.75 -6.53
C LEU A 19 -24.45 12.86 -7.58
N ARG A 20 -25.26 13.93 -7.48
CA ARG A 20 -25.13 15.10 -8.37
C ARG A 20 -23.74 15.72 -8.24
N ALA A 21 -23.24 15.95 -7.01
CA ALA A 21 -21.91 16.54 -6.82
C ALA A 21 -20.79 15.70 -7.46
N THR A 22 -20.87 14.36 -7.35
CA THR A 22 -19.95 13.43 -8.00
C THR A 22 -19.96 13.57 -9.53
N ILE A 23 -21.15 13.59 -10.14
CA ILE A 23 -21.29 13.72 -11.60
C ILE A 23 -20.81 15.11 -12.07
N GLU A 24 -21.20 16.17 -11.36
CA GLU A 24 -20.80 17.54 -11.68
C GLU A 24 -19.28 17.75 -11.56
N CYS A 25 -18.59 17.09 -10.63
CA CYS A 25 -17.12 17.23 -10.53
C CYS A 25 -16.39 16.66 -11.75
N ILE A 26 -16.96 15.65 -12.41
CA ILE A 26 -16.46 15.10 -13.68
C ILE A 26 -16.83 16.01 -14.86
N LEU A 27 -18.08 16.48 -14.91
CA LEU A 27 -18.53 17.39 -15.96
C LEU A 27 -17.70 18.67 -16.06
N ASN A 28 -17.27 19.18 -14.90
CA ASN A 28 -16.50 20.40 -14.79
C ASN A 28 -14.98 20.22 -14.95
N GLN A 29 -14.47 19.00 -15.18
CA GLN A 29 -13.04 18.79 -15.38
C GLN A 29 -12.49 19.67 -16.51
N THR A 30 -11.30 20.24 -16.30
CA THR A 30 -10.62 21.08 -17.32
C THR A 30 -10.18 20.26 -18.54
N PHE A 31 -9.89 18.98 -18.36
CA PHE A 31 -9.61 18.04 -19.44
C PHE A 31 -10.91 17.54 -20.07
N ALA A 32 -10.98 17.55 -21.40
CA ALA A 32 -12.24 17.30 -22.12
C ALA A 32 -12.44 15.86 -22.61
N ASP A 33 -11.37 15.09 -22.85
CA ASP A 33 -11.48 13.76 -23.46
C ASP A 33 -11.67 12.64 -22.44
N TRP A 34 -12.90 12.56 -21.94
CA TRP A 34 -13.31 11.52 -21.01
C TRP A 34 -14.70 10.98 -21.36
N GLU A 35 -15.00 9.83 -20.78
CA GLU A 35 -16.36 9.30 -20.65
C GLU A 35 -16.60 8.82 -19.23
N LEU A 36 -17.83 8.98 -18.76
CA LEU A 36 -18.25 8.61 -17.42
C LEU A 36 -19.25 7.46 -17.51
N HIS A 37 -18.91 6.32 -16.91
CA HIS A 37 -19.78 5.14 -16.84
C HIS A 37 -20.43 5.06 -15.46
N LEU A 38 -21.71 5.41 -15.40
CA LEU A 38 -22.55 5.32 -14.21
C LEU A 38 -23.35 4.02 -14.29
N VAL A 39 -23.11 3.08 -13.36
CA VAL A 39 -23.81 1.79 -13.34
C VAL A 39 -24.65 1.69 -12.08
N ASP A 40 -25.95 1.94 -12.21
CA ASP A 40 -26.93 1.76 -11.14
C ASP A 40 -27.15 0.27 -10.88
N ASP A 41 -26.74 -0.19 -9.69
CA ASP A 41 -26.84 -1.59 -9.24
C ASP A 41 -28.22 -1.93 -8.65
N ALA A 42 -29.27 -1.52 -9.36
CA ALA A 42 -30.67 -1.66 -8.94
C ALA A 42 -30.95 -0.94 -7.60
N SER A 43 -30.63 0.35 -7.52
CA SER A 43 -30.95 1.19 -6.35
C SER A 43 -32.45 1.13 -6.04
N PRO A 44 -32.83 0.93 -4.77
CA PRO A 44 -34.24 0.83 -4.38
C PRO A 44 -34.96 2.17 -4.44
N SER A 45 -34.25 3.28 -4.19
CA SER A 45 -34.87 4.59 -4.15
C SER A 45 -35.06 5.17 -5.57
N PRO A 46 -36.28 5.60 -5.94
CA PRO A 46 -36.57 6.13 -7.27
C PRO A 46 -35.73 7.36 -7.66
N HIS A 47 -35.34 8.19 -6.68
CA HIS A 47 -34.60 9.43 -6.93
C HIS A 47 -33.24 9.18 -7.59
N VAL A 48 -32.60 8.02 -7.36
CA VAL A 48 -31.32 7.70 -7.98
C VAL A 48 -31.47 7.63 -9.50
N ARG A 49 -32.52 6.94 -9.97
CA ARG A 49 -32.81 6.85 -11.40
C ARG A 49 -33.20 8.21 -11.98
N GLU A 50 -33.94 9.03 -11.23
CA GLU A 50 -34.28 10.41 -11.64
C GLU A 50 -33.02 11.25 -11.83
N VAL A 51 -32.11 11.27 -10.85
CA VAL A 51 -30.82 11.97 -10.94
C VAL A 51 -30.03 11.49 -12.15
N LEU A 52 -29.87 10.17 -12.33
CA LEU A 52 -29.09 9.63 -13.45
C LEU A 52 -29.70 10.00 -14.81
N ASN A 53 -31.03 10.02 -14.93
CA ASN A 53 -31.73 10.40 -16.17
C ASN A 53 -31.51 11.87 -16.55
N ASP A 54 -31.31 12.76 -15.59
CA ASP A 54 -31.01 14.17 -15.86
C ASP A 54 -29.70 14.35 -16.66
N TYR A 55 -28.78 13.38 -16.58
CA TYR A 55 -27.45 13.44 -17.19
C TYR A 55 -27.31 12.66 -18.50
N VAL A 56 -28.32 11.87 -18.89
CA VAL A 56 -28.29 11.04 -20.13
C VAL A 56 -28.17 11.90 -21.40
N GLY A 57 -28.50 13.19 -21.32
CA GLY A 57 -28.36 14.13 -22.44
C GLY A 57 -26.92 14.44 -22.87
N ASP A 58 -25.92 14.26 -21.99
CA ASP A 58 -24.51 14.45 -22.35
C ASP A 58 -23.95 13.16 -22.99
N PRO A 59 -23.43 13.21 -24.24
CA PRO A 59 -22.96 12.01 -24.93
C PRO A 59 -21.74 11.36 -24.28
N ARG A 60 -21.01 12.06 -23.39
CA ARG A 60 -19.87 11.51 -22.63
C ARG A 60 -20.31 10.69 -21.43
N ILE A 61 -21.57 10.84 -20.98
CA ILE A 61 -22.12 10.11 -19.84
C ILE A 61 -22.86 8.87 -20.34
N LYS A 62 -22.48 7.70 -19.81
CA LYS A 62 -23.03 6.39 -20.13
C LYS A 62 -23.68 5.82 -18.88
N VAL A 63 -25.02 5.81 -18.86
CA VAL A 63 -25.79 5.25 -17.74
C VAL A 63 -26.21 3.82 -18.07
N THR A 64 -25.98 2.89 -17.16
CA THR A 64 -26.48 1.52 -17.22
C THR A 64 -27.33 1.23 -15.99
N PHE A 65 -28.54 0.72 -16.19
CA PHE A 65 -29.42 0.27 -15.11
C PHE A 65 -29.42 -1.24 -15.05
N ARG A 66 -28.95 -1.81 -13.94
CA ARG A 66 -28.99 -3.25 -13.72
C ARG A 66 -30.37 -3.67 -13.24
N GLU A 67 -30.82 -4.85 -13.66
CA GLU A 67 -32.12 -5.40 -13.27
C GLU A 67 -32.13 -5.95 -11.83
N ARG A 68 -30.96 -6.34 -11.33
CA ARG A 68 -30.76 -6.90 -9.99
C ARG A 68 -29.44 -6.42 -9.40
N ASN A 69 -29.45 -6.21 -8.09
CA ASN A 69 -28.24 -5.90 -7.34
C ASN A 69 -27.24 -7.06 -7.44
N GLY A 70 -26.05 -6.78 -7.97
CA GLY A 70 -24.93 -7.72 -8.07
C GLY A 70 -23.70 -7.30 -7.27
N GLY A 71 -23.80 -6.20 -6.52
CA GLY A 71 -22.72 -5.58 -5.78
C GLY A 71 -21.76 -4.77 -6.64
N ILE A 72 -20.88 -4.05 -5.94
CA ILE A 72 -19.87 -3.15 -6.52
C ILE A 72 -19.00 -3.81 -7.60
N ILE A 73 -18.65 -5.09 -7.42
CA ILE A 73 -17.83 -5.84 -8.39
C ILE A 73 -18.56 -6.03 -9.72
N ALA A 74 -19.84 -6.39 -9.70
CA ALA A 74 -20.61 -6.58 -10.92
C ALA A 74 -20.77 -5.26 -11.69
N SER A 75 -21.13 -4.18 -10.98
CA SER A 75 -21.29 -2.86 -11.56
C SER A 75 -19.98 -2.28 -12.11
N SER A 76 -18.88 -2.47 -11.39
CA SER A 76 -17.56 -2.00 -11.84
C SER A 76 -17.09 -2.77 -13.08
N ASN A 77 -17.34 -4.07 -13.17
CA ASN A 77 -17.05 -4.85 -14.38
C ASN A 77 -17.95 -4.49 -15.56
N ASP A 78 -19.24 -4.19 -15.33
CA ASP A 78 -20.14 -3.72 -16.38
C ASP A 78 -19.65 -2.42 -17.01
N ALA A 79 -19.14 -1.49 -16.19
CA ALA A 79 -18.50 -0.27 -16.64
C ALA A 79 -17.17 -0.54 -17.35
N LEU A 80 -16.30 -1.37 -16.77
CA LEU A 80 -14.98 -1.71 -17.34
C LEU A 80 -15.10 -2.37 -18.72
N THR A 81 -16.11 -3.20 -18.91
CA THR A 81 -16.39 -3.86 -20.20
C THR A 81 -16.82 -2.87 -21.28
N ARG A 82 -17.49 -1.78 -20.89
CA ARG A 82 -17.99 -0.72 -21.79
C ARG A 82 -17.00 0.42 -21.97
N ALA A 83 -15.99 0.52 -21.10
CA ALA A 83 -14.94 1.53 -21.15
C ALA A 83 -14.16 1.46 -22.47
N THR A 84 -14.04 2.60 -23.13
CA THR A 84 -13.33 2.78 -24.40
C THR A 84 -12.06 3.61 -24.28
N GLY A 85 -11.86 4.30 -23.16
CA GLY A 85 -10.65 5.09 -22.87
C GLY A 85 -9.40 4.22 -22.72
N ASP A 86 -8.24 4.85 -22.87
CA ASP A 86 -6.92 4.21 -22.70
C ASP A 86 -6.64 3.89 -21.23
N PHE A 87 -7.18 4.72 -20.32
CA PHE A 87 -7.07 4.57 -18.88
C PHE A 87 -8.45 4.54 -18.24
N VAL A 88 -8.56 3.74 -17.19
CA VAL A 88 -9.72 3.64 -16.31
C VAL A 88 -9.41 4.42 -15.05
N VAL A 89 -10.36 5.26 -14.63
CA VAL A 89 -10.29 6.05 -13.40
C VAL A 89 -11.38 5.55 -12.46
N LEU A 90 -11.01 5.12 -11.25
CA LEU A 90 -11.96 4.63 -10.27
C LEU A 90 -12.50 5.79 -9.42
N LEU A 91 -13.82 5.97 -9.38
CA LEU A 91 -14.46 7.01 -8.60
C LEU A 91 -15.74 6.49 -7.96
N ASP A 92 -15.81 6.56 -6.63
CA ASP A 92 -17.01 6.19 -5.88
C ASP A 92 -18.13 7.22 -6.07
N HIS A 93 -19.38 6.76 -6.01
CA HIS A 93 -20.55 7.56 -6.35
C HIS A 93 -20.84 8.71 -5.38
N ASP A 94 -20.15 8.75 -4.24
CA ASP A 94 -20.29 9.74 -3.17
C ASP A 94 -19.08 10.66 -2.98
N ASP A 95 -18.05 10.48 -3.79
CA ASP A 95 -16.79 11.21 -3.71
C ASP A 95 -16.61 12.20 -4.85
N ILE A 96 -15.65 13.11 -4.70
CA ILE A 96 -15.32 14.09 -5.74
C ILE A 96 -13.83 14.13 -6.00
N ILE A 97 -13.46 14.47 -7.23
CA ILE A 97 -12.08 14.76 -7.60
C ILE A 97 -11.89 16.26 -7.85
N ASP A 98 -10.67 16.75 -7.66
CA ASP A 98 -10.34 18.17 -7.87
C ASP A 98 -10.51 18.57 -9.35
N LEU A 99 -10.76 19.86 -9.62
CA LEU A 99 -11.19 20.40 -10.92
C LEU A 99 -10.22 20.09 -12.08
N ASN A 100 -8.93 20.03 -11.78
CA ASN A 100 -7.87 19.81 -12.76
C ASN A 100 -7.26 18.40 -12.69
N SER A 101 -7.91 17.47 -12.00
CA SER A 101 -7.37 16.13 -11.75
C SER A 101 -7.00 15.41 -13.04
N LEU A 102 -7.94 15.32 -14.00
CA LEU A 102 -7.70 14.62 -15.26
C LEU A 102 -6.63 15.30 -16.14
N GLU A 103 -6.52 16.63 -16.08
CA GLU A 103 -5.50 17.39 -16.83
C GLU A 103 -4.10 17.12 -16.27
N LEU A 104 -3.95 17.18 -14.94
CA LEU A 104 -2.69 16.87 -14.28
C LEU A 104 -2.25 15.41 -14.48
N ILE A 105 -3.20 14.47 -14.47
CA ILE A 105 -2.95 13.07 -14.77
C ILE A 105 -2.51 12.91 -16.23
N ASN A 106 -3.18 13.58 -17.18
CA ASN A 106 -2.78 13.59 -18.59
C ASN A 106 -1.34 14.07 -18.77
N ASP A 107 -0.95 15.16 -18.12
CA ASP A 107 0.41 15.72 -18.26
C ASP A 107 1.48 14.73 -17.82
N VAL A 108 1.23 14.02 -16.72
CA VAL A 108 2.12 12.95 -16.23
C VAL A 108 2.21 11.79 -17.22
N LEU A 109 1.07 11.33 -17.75
CA LEU A 109 1.02 10.21 -18.70
C LEU A 109 1.60 10.56 -20.08
N LEU A 110 1.53 11.82 -20.50
CA LEU A 110 2.18 12.33 -21.71
C LEU A 110 3.70 12.38 -21.55
N ALA A 111 4.18 12.74 -20.35
CA ALA A 111 5.61 12.77 -20.05
C ALA A 111 6.23 11.37 -19.98
N ASP A 112 5.44 10.34 -19.65
CA ASP A 112 5.91 8.97 -19.50
C ASP A 112 4.83 7.94 -19.89
N GLU A 113 4.90 7.49 -21.15
CA GLU A 113 3.98 6.49 -21.71
C GLU A 113 4.15 5.08 -21.11
N THR A 114 5.18 4.85 -20.29
CA THR A 114 5.42 3.56 -19.62
C THR A 114 4.58 3.39 -18.37
N ILE A 115 3.96 4.46 -17.87
CA ILE A 115 3.07 4.41 -16.71
C ILE A 115 1.83 3.58 -17.05
N ASP A 116 1.60 2.55 -16.25
CA ASP A 116 0.42 1.67 -16.37
C ASP A 116 -0.51 1.80 -15.16
N TYR A 117 0.00 2.31 -14.04
CA TYR A 117 -0.78 2.61 -12.85
C TYR A 117 -0.31 3.93 -12.23
N LEU A 118 -1.26 4.80 -11.90
CA LEU A 118 -1.02 6.06 -11.22
C LEU A 118 -2.00 6.19 -10.04
N TYR A 119 -1.50 6.71 -8.93
CA TYR A 119 -2.33 7.09 -7.78
C TYR A 119 -1.95 8.48 -7.27
N THR A 120 -2.87 9.09 -6.52
CA THR A 120 -2.74 10.47 -6.00
C THR A 120 -2.91 10.49 -4.49
N ASP A 121 -2.56 11.62 -3.87
CA ASP A 121 -2.96 11.88 -2.48
C ASP A 121 -4.47 12.13 -2.40
N GLU A 122 -4.99 12.04 -1.17
CA GLU A 122 -6.41 12.20 -0.87
C GLU A 122 -6.61 12.96 0.44
N ASP A 123 -7.80 13.50 0.64
CA ASP A 123 -8.27 14.02 1.93
C ASP A 123 -9.72 13.60 2.17
N LEU A 124 -10.28 14.03 3.30
CA LEU A 124 -11.67 13.77 3.67
C LEU A 124 -12.53 15.02 3.55
N ILE A 125 -13.74 14.88 3.03
CA ILE A 125 -14.81 15.87 3.17
C ILE A 125 -15.62 15.53 4.42
N ALA A 126 -15.54 16.40 5.42
CA ALA A 126 -16.33 16.29 6.64
C ALA A 126 -17.81 16.64 6.41
N PHE A 127 -18.67 16.35 7.39
CA PHE A 127 -20.11 16.61 7.32
C PHE A 127 -20.49 18.08 7.08
N ASP A 128 -19.62 19.02 7.47
CA ASP A 128 -19.79 20.46 7.25
C ASP A 128 -19.26 20.93 5.89
N GLY A 129 -18.75 20.01 5.06
CA GLY A 129 -18.17 20.28 3.74
C GLY A 129 -16.70 20.70 3.76
N SER A 130 -16.06 20.79 4.93
CA SER A 130 -14.65 21.14 5.04
C SER A 130 -13.73 19.97 4.63
N ARG A 131 -12.57 20.29 4.05
CA ARG A 131 -11.50 19.32 3.75
C ARG A 131 -10.65 19.08 5.00
N THR A 132 -10.44 17.83 5.38
CA THR A 132 -9.71 17.42 6.60
C THR A 132 -8.87 16.16 6.36
N GLN A 133 -7.96 15.83 7.29
CA GLN A 133 -7.18 14.58 7.27
C GLN A 133 -6.47 14.28 5.93
N ALA A 134 -5.75 15.25 5.38
CA ALA A 134 -4.93 15.02 4.19
C ALA A 134 -3.97 13.84 4.41
N PHE A 135 -4.05 12.86 3.51
CA PHE A 135 -3.19 11.69 3.49
C PHE A 135 -2.20 11.81 2.35
N TYR A 136 -1.01 12.33 2.68
CA TYR A 136 0.14 12.35 1.78
C TYR A 136 0.76 10.95 1.71
N LYS A 137 0.56 10.28 0.58
CA LYS A 137 0.98 8.92 0.34
C LYS A 137 2.48 8.88 0.06
N PRO A 138 3.16 7.78 0.39
CA PRO A 138 4.54 7.62 -0.01
C PRO A 138 4.61 7.36 -1.52
N ASP A 139 5.82 7.50 -2.06
CA ASP A 139 6.16 6.86 -3.33
C ASP A 139 5.98 5.34 -3.25
N TRP A 140 5.83 4.72 -4.42
CA TRP A 140 5.47 3.31 -4.54
C TRP A 140 6.39 2.40 -3.72
N SER A 141 5.80 1.77 -2.71
CA SER A 141 6.43 0.76 -1.87
C SER A 141 5.60 -0.53 -1.93
N PRO A 142 6.09 -1.59 -2.59
CA PRO A 142 5.37 -2.86 -2.66
C PRO A 142 5.31 -3.54 -1.28
N GLU A 143 6.31 -3.34 -0.40
CA GLU A 143 6.26 -3.86 0.97
C GLU A 143 5.16 -3.18 1.79
N ARG A 144 5.06 -1.85 1.74
CA ARG A 144 3.97 -1.14 2.43
C ARG A 144 2.62 -1.50 1.83
N PHE A 145 2.55 -1.65 0.51
CA PHE A 145 1.31 -1.99 -0.18
C PHE A 145 0.84 -3.38 0.18
N ARG A 146 1.72 -4.32 0.54
CA ARG A 146 1.35 -5.64 1.10
C ARG A 146 0.92 -5.59 2.57
N ALA A 147 1.10 -4.46 3.26
CA ALA A 147 0.68 -4.28 4.64
C ALA A 147 -0.61 -3.46 4.76
N GLN A 148 -0.91 -2.60 3.79
CA GLN A 148 -2.07 -1.71 3.78
C GLN A 148 -2.36 -1.23 2.35
N ASN A 149 -3.64 -1.20 1.95
CA ASN A 149 -4.06 -0.56 0.70
C ASN A 149 -4.01 0.98 0.82
N TYR A 150 -2.83 1.58 0.66
CA TYR A 150 -2.70 3.05 0.70
C TYR A 150 -2.97 3.72 -0.64
N CYS A 151 -3.00 2.99 -1.76
CA CYS A 151 -3.17 3.59 -3.08
C CYS A 151 -4.64 3.84 -3.46
N CYS A 152 -5.58 3.02 -2.94
CA CYS A 152 -7.04 3.05 -3.13
C CYS A 152 -7.56 4.16 -4.07
N HIS A 153 -7.60 5.41 -3.62
CA HIS A 153 -8.10 6.55 -4.39
C HIS A 153 -7.00 7.59 -4.69
N LEU A 154 -7.05 8.41 -5.72
CA LEU A 154 -7.67 8.16 -7.01
C LEU A 154 -6.80 7.15 -7.78
N SER A 155 -7.33 5.97 -8.10
CA SER A 155 -6.60 4.97 -8.89
C SER A 155 -6.85 5.13 -10.39
N VAL A 156 -5.77 5.31 -11.15
CA VAL A 156 -5.78 5.44 -12.62
C VAL A 156 -5.00 4.28 -13.23
N ILE A 157 -5.69 3.38 -13.93
CA ILE A 157 -5.13 2.12 -14.41
C ILE A 157 -5.22 2.06 -15.92
N ARG A 158 -4.15 1.68 -16.62
CA ARG A 158 -4.22 1.43 -18.06
C ARG A 158 -5.29 0.36 -18.33
N ARG A 159 -6.28 0.69 -19.16
CA ARG A 159 -7.45 -0.17 -19.38
C ARG A 159 -7.05 -1.56 -19.85
N SER A 160 -6.11 -1.64 -20.81
CA SER A 160 -5.64 -2.93 -21.33
C SER A 160 -5.05 -3.82 -20.24
N LEU A 161 -4.36 -3.22 -19.26
CA LEU A 161 -3.80 -3.94 -18.11
C LEU A 161 -4.91 -4.38 -17.15
N ALA A 162 -5.87 -3.51 -16.83
CA ALA A 162 -7.02 -3.86 -16.00
C ALA A 162 -7.81 -5.06 -16.59
N VAL A 163 -7.97 -5.08 -17.91
CA VAL A 163 -8.59 -6.20 -18.64
C VAL A 163 -7.72 -7.46 -18.61
N ASP A 164 -6.41 -7.32 -18.87
CA ASP A 164 -5.46 -8.44 -18.88
C ASP A 164 -5.34 -9.16 -17.53
N VAL A 165 -5.50 -8.44 -16.42
CA VAL A 165 -5.54 -9.06 -15.09
C VAL A 165 -6.89 -9.66 -14.72
N GLY A 166 -7.91 -9.51 -15.57
CA GLY A 166 -9.25 -10.09 -15.39
C GLY A 166 -10.27 -9.20 -14.67
N GLY A 167 -10.05 -7.88 -14.60
CA GLY A 167 -11.00 -6.94 -13.99
C GLY A 167 -11.21 -7.18 -12.49
N PHE A 168 -12.39 -6.85 -11.97
CA PHE A 168 -12.77 -7.05 -10.57
C PHE A 168 -13.23 -8.49 -10.32
N ARG A 169 -12.70 -9.16 -9.29
CA ARG A 169 -13.02 -10.57 -9.04
C ARG A 169 -14.10 -10.73 -7.96
N PRO A 170 -15.15 -11.54 -8.19
CA PRO A 170 -16.09 -11.94 -7.14
C PRO A 170 -15.38 -12.59 -5.94
N GLY A 171 -15.92 -12.40 -4.73
CA GLY A 171 -15.35 -12.94 -3.50
C GLY A 171 -14.29 -12.04 -2.85
N PHE A 172 -14.15 -10.80 -3.33
CA PHE A 172 -13.30 -9.74 -2.78
C PHE A 172 -14.12 -8.47 -2.45
N GLU A 173 -15.43 -8.61 -2.23
CA GLU A 173 -16.31 -7.50 -1.88
C GLU A 173 -15.74 -6.72 -0.69
N GLY A 174 -15.73 -5.39 -0.78
CA GLY A 174 -15.15 -4.48 0.21
C GLY A 174 -13.62 -4.37 0.16
N SER A 175 -12.94 -5.14 -0.68
CA SER A 175 -11.50 -5.03 -0.97
C SER A 175 -11.19 -5.28 -2.45
N GLN A 176 -12.18 -5.06 -3.32
CA GLN A 176 -12.09 -5.32 -4.75
C GLN A 176 -10.98 -4.49 -5.41
N ASP A 177 -10.79 -3.25 -4.96
CA ASP A 177 -9.75 -2.37 -5.47
C ASP A 177 -8.36 -2.84 -5.04
N TYR A 178 -8.24 -3.31 -3.80
CA TYR A 178 -6.97 -3.83 -3.31
C TYR A 178 -6.54 -5.08 -4.08
N ASP A 179 -7.47 -6.01 -4.30
CA ASP A 179 -7.23 -7.18 -5.16
C ASP A 179 -6.83 -6.80 -6.59
N LEU A 180 -7.56 -5.86 -7.20
CA LEU A 180 -7.26 -5.39 -8.55
C LEU A 180 -5.88 -4.74 -8.62
N ILE A 181 -5.57 -3.80 -7.73
CA ILE A 181 -4.30 -3.06 -7.73
C ILE A 181 -3.13 -4.01 -7.46
N LEU A 182 -3.27 -5.01 -6.57
CA LEU A 182 -2.22 -6.02 -6.38
C LEU A 182 -1.91 -6.73 -7.71
N ARG A 183 -2.93 -7.21 -8.43
CA ARG A 183 -2.73 -7.88 -9.74
C ARG A 183 -2.21 -6.95 -10.83
N VAL A 184 -2.65 -5.69 -10.85
CA VAL A 184 -2.15 -4.66 -11.78
C VAL A 184 -0.66 -4.41 -11.55
N THR A 185 -0.26 -4.22 -10.29
CA THR A 185 1.13 -3.88 -9.92
C THR A 185 2.10 -5.04 -10.12
N GLU A 186 1.62 -6.28 -10.19
CA GLU A 186 2.41 -7.46 -10.59
C GLU A 186 2.88 -7.39 -12.06
N LYS A 187 2.15 -6.68 -12.93
CA LYS A 187 2.38 -6.66 -14.38
C LYS A 187 2.66 -5.26 -14.95
N ALA A 188 2.43 -4.19 -14.18
CA ALA A 188 2.67 -2.82 -14.60
C ALA A 188 4.14 -2.58 -14.94
N ARG A 189 4.41 -1.92 -16.07
CA ARG A 189 5.77 -1.50 -16.46
C ARG A 189 6.27 -0.41 -15.53
N ARG A 190 5.39 0.53 -15.17
CA ARG A 190 5.70 1.62 -14.24
C ARG A 190 4.48 2.03 -13.43
N ILE A 191 4.72 2.26 -12.15
CA ILE A 191 3.77 2.77 -11.17
C ILE A 191 4.22 4.17 -10.79
N HIS A 192 3.30 5.13 -10.82
CA HIS A 192 3.59 6.53 -10.53
C HIS A 192 2.73 7.07 -9.40
N HIS A 193 3.36 7.80 -8.49
CA HIS A 193 2.70 8.58 -7.48
C HIS A 193 2.68 10.04 -7.90
N LEU A 194 1.50 10.63 -8.04
CA LEU A 194 1.33 12.07 -8.23
C LEU A 194 1.04 12.72 -6.86
N PRO A 195 2.00 13.40 -6.22
CA PRO A 195 1.88 13.93 -4.85
C PRO A 195 1.02 15.21 -4.80
N LYS A 196 -0.27 15.04 -5.13
CA LYS A 196 -1.30 16.08 -5.13
C LYS A 196 -2.58 15.49 -4.57
N VAL A 197 -3.23 16.24 -3.70
CA VAL A 197 -4.54 15.90 -3.14
C VAL A 197 -5.60 16.14 -4.22
N LEU A 198 -5.94 15.08 -4.95
CA LEU A 198 -6.86 15.13 -6.09
C LEU A 198 -8.16 14.36 -5.84
N TYR A 199 -8.22 13.56 -4.77
CA TYR A 199 -9.40 12.83 -4.36
C TYR A 199 -9.91 13.34 -3.01
N HIS A 200 -11.21 13.53 -2.90
CA HIS A 200 -11.85 14.03 -1.69
C HIS A 200 -12.92 13.03 -1.24
N TRP A 201 -12.57 12.22 -0.25
CA TRP A 201 -13.40 11.13 0.24
C TRP A 201 -14.44 11.64 1.23
N ARG A 202 -15.72 11.50 0.90
CA ARG A 202 -16.83 12.02 1.67
C ARG A 202 -17.14 11.14 2.87
N GLN A 203 -17.17 11.75 4.04
CA GLN A 203 -17.71 11.11 5.22
C GLN A 203 -19.24 11.12 5.15
N LEU A 204 -19.83 9.96 4.86
CA LEU A 204 -21.28 9.74 5.02
C LEU A 204 -21.59 9.09 6.36
N ALA A 205 -22.74 9.43 6.94
CA ALA A 205 -23.18 8.89 8.22
C ALA A 205 -23.32 7.36 8.15
N THR A 206 -23.74 6.82 7.01
CA THR A 206 -23.80 5.39 6.71
C THR A 206 -22.42 4.71 6.65
N SER A 207 -21.39 5.44 6.21
CA SER A 207 -20.01 4.95 6.13
C SER A 207 -19.31 4.94 7.48
N THR A 208 -19.58 5.95 8.32
CA THR A 208 -18.96 6.16 9.65
C THR A 208 -19.73 5.50 10.81
N ALA A 209 -21.05 5.33 10.71
CA ALA A 209 -21.88 4.74 11.77
C ALA A 209 -22.05 3.21 11.66
N GLY A 210 -21.44 2.58 10.65
CA GLY A 210 -21.47 1.12 10.51
C GLY A 210 -20.64 0.44 11.59
N ASP A 211 -21.20 -0.62 12.20
CA ASP A 211 -20.46 -1.50 13.08
C ASP A 211 -19.26 -2.10 12.32
N PRO A 212 -18.00 -1.87 12.73
CA PRO A 212 -16.83 -2.44 12.06
C PRO A 212 -16.90 -3.96 11.93
N THR A 213 -17.63 -4.65 12.82
CA THR A 213 -17.84 -6.10 12.75
C THR A 213 -18.65 -6.52 11.53
N SER A 214 -19.60 -5.68 11.08
CA SER A 214 -20.40 -5.91 9.87
C SER A 214 -19.59 -5.83 8.56
N LYS A 215 -18.38 -5.25 8.63
CA LYS A 215 -17.44 -5.11 7.51
C LYS A 215 -16.21 -6.02 7.63
N MET A 216 -16.20 -6.98 8.56
CA MET A 216 -15.07 -7.90 8.73
C MET A 216 -14.75 -8.73 7.49
N TYR A 217 -15.77 -9.02 6.67
CA TYR A 217 -15.58 -9.70 5.40
C TYR A 217 -14.63 -8.93 4.46
N ALA A 218 -14.66 -7.59 4.48
CA ALA A 218 -13.79 -6.75 3.66
C ALA A 218 -12.33 -6.91 4.09
N TYR A 219 -12.04 -6.87 5.40
CA TYR A 219 -10.68 -7.07 5.90
C TYR A 219 -10.15 -8.49 5.64
N GLU A 220 -11.01 -9.51 5.73
CA GLU A 220 -10.62 -10.87 5.37
C GLU A 220 -10.38 -11.02 3.86
N SER A 221 -11.21 -10.39 3.01
CA SER A 221 -10.98 -10.30 1.57
C SER A 221 -9.65 -9.62 1.25
N GLY A 222 -9.29 -8.54 1.95
CA GLY A 222 -7.99 -7.86 1.82
C GLY A 222 -6.82 -8.77 2.23
N ARG A 223 -6.93 -9.48 3.35
CA ARG A 223 -5.92 -10.46 3.79
C ARG A 223 -5.71 -11.57 2.74
N ARG A 224 -6.81 -12.12 2.21
CA ARG A 224 -6.79 -13.11 1.11
C ARG A 224 -6.15 -12.55 -0.15
N ALA A 225 -6.45 -11.30 -0.52
CA ALA A 225 -5.89 -10.68 -1.71
C ALA A 225 -4.35 -10.60 -1.65
N ILE A 226 -3.80 -10.22 -0.48
CA ILE A 226 -2.35 -10.20 -0.25
C ILE A 226 -1.77 -11.61 -0.25
N GLN A 227 -2.45 -12.59 0.33
CA GLN A 227 -1.97 -13.98 0.32
C GLN A 227 -1.88 -14.50 -1.11
N GLU A 228 -2.95 -14.36 -1.89
CA GLU A 228 -2.95 -14.78 -3.30
C GLU A 228 -1.93 -13.99 -4.13
N HIS A 229 -1.69 -12.71 -3.83
CA HIS A 229 -0.61 -11.94 -4.43
C HIS A 229 0.76 -12.56 -4.13
N CYS A 230 1.06 -12.86 -2.86
CA CYS A 230 2.32 -13.49 -2.47
C CYS A 230 2.51 -14.82 -3.19
N ASP A 231 1.45 -15.63 -3.28
CA ASP A 231 1.46 -16.92 -3.99
C ASP A 231 1.77 -16.73 -5.49
N ARG A 232 1.14 -15.74 -6.15
CA ARG A 232 1.35 -15.44 -7.57
C ARG A 232 2.78 -14.99 -7.88
N ILE A 233 3.40 -14.19 -7.01
CA ILE A 233 4.76 -13.68 -7.24
C ILE A 233 5.87 -14.52 -6.59
N GLY A 234 5.52 -15.68 -6.02
CA GLY A 234 6.48 -16.63 -5.45
C GLY A 234 7.08 -16.21 -4.10
N ILE A 235 6.43 -15.30 -3.36
CA ILE A 235 6.80 -15.00 -1.97
C ILE A 235 6.22 -16.10 -1.08
N ASN A 236 7.08 -16.96 -0.56
CA ASN A 236 6.70 -17.96 0.43
C ASN A 236 6.40 -17.28 1.77
N ALA A 237 5.13 -17.01 2.06
CA ALA A 237 4.70 -16.31 3.26
C ALA A 237 3.28 -16.68 3.69
N VAL A 238 2.98 -16.38 4.96
CA VAL A 238 1.61 -16.39 5.50
C VAL A 238 1.22 -14.95 5.82
N VAL A 239 0.03 -14.54 5.37
CA VAL A 239 -0.52 -13.21 5.65
C VAL A 239 -1.45 -13.26 6.86
N GLU A 240 -1.13 -12.46 7.86
CA GLU A 240 -1.84 -12.33 9.12
C GLU A 240 -2.53 -10.95 9.21
N SER A 241 -3.76 -10.90 9.70
CA SER A 241 -4.42 -9.64 10.05
C SER A 241 -3.85 -9.09 11.35
N LEU A 242 -3.72 -7.76 11.46
CA LEU A 242 -3.24 -7.09 12.67
C LEU A 242 -4.40 -6.44 13.45
N PRO A 243 -4.18 -6.04 14.73
CA PRO A 243 -5.23 -5.41 15.54
C PRO A 243 -5.80 -4.12 14.96
N LEU A 244 -5.00 -3.37 14.21
CA LEU A 244 -5.47 -2.23 13.45
C LEU A 244 -6.12 -2.73 12.16
N LEU A 245 -7.45 -2.58 12.05
CA LEU A 245 -8.22 -3.03 10.89
C LEU A 245 -7.67 -2.45 9.58
N GLY A 246 -7.69 -3.26 8.51
CA GLY A 246 -7.11 -2.89 7.23
C GLY A 246 -5.58 -2.92 7.17
N THR A 247 -4.92 -3.41 8.23
CA THR A 247 -3.47 -3.64 8.22
C THR A 247 -3.11 -5.12 8.41
N TYR A 248 -2.03 -5.52 7.74
CA TYR A 248 -1.64 -6.93 7.59
C TYR A 248 -0.14 -7.10 7.78
N ARG A 249 0.27 -8.31 8.15
CA ARG A 249 1.66 -8.73 8.22
C ARG A 249 1.91 -9.88 7.26
N VAL A 250 2.86 -9.68 6.35
CA VAL A 250 3.38 -10.76 5.48
C VAL A 250 4.54 -11.43 6.21
N ARG A 251 4.27 -12.58 6.84
CA ARG A 251 5.28 -13.37 7.54
C ARG A 251 5.94 -14.33 6.57
N ARG A 252 7.12 -13.96 6.08
CA ARG A 252 7.92 -14.79 5.16
C ARG A 252 8.40 -16.06 5.86
N ILE A 253 8.26 -17.19 5.18
CA ILE A 253 8.72 -18.51 5.62
C ILE A 253 10.06 -18.77 4.94
N LEU A 254 11.11 -18.82 5.76
CA LEU A 254 12.46 -19.12 5.31
C LEU A 254 12.53 -20.58 4.81
N LYS A 255 13.05 -20.78 3.60
CA LYS A 255 13.30 -22.14 3.06
C LYS A 255 14.56 -22.77 3.66
N ASN A 256 15.57 -21.94 3.86
CA ASN A 256 16.84 -22.29 4.46
C ASN A 256 17.06 -21.39 5.67
N HIS A 257 17.92 -21.82 6.58
CA HIS A 257 18.41 -21.00 7.68
C HIS A 257 19.85 -20.59 7.38
N PRO A 258 20.11 -19.63 6.46
CA PRO A 258 21.47 -19.17 6.18
C PRO A 258 22.15 -18.62 7.43
N LEU A 259 23.47 -18.72 7.52
CA LEU A 259 24.18 -18.08 8.62
C LEU A 259 24.04 -16.55 8.48
N VAL A 260 23.60 -15.88 9.55
CA VAL A 260 23.54 -14.42 9.63
C VAL A 260 24.74 -13.94 10.46
N SER A 261 25.62 -13.16 9.85
CA SER A 261 26.71 -12.48 10.57
C SER A 261 26.23 -11.13 11.07
N ILE A 262 26.17 -11.00 12.38
CA ILE A 262 25.82 -9.75 13.05
C ILE A 262 27.12 -8.99 13.29
N ILE A 263 27.37 -7.93 12.53
CA ILE A 263 28.62 -7.17 12.61
C ILE A 263 28.46 -6.07 13.65
N ILE A 264 29.28 -6.13 14.72
CA ILE A 264 29.19 -5.18 15.83
C ILE A 264 30.48 -4.37 15.92
N PRO A 265 30.54 -3.17 15.32
CA PRO A 265 31.65 -2.25 15.52
C PRO A 265 31.56 -1.63 16.92
N THR A 266 32.63 -1.73 17.72
CA THR A 266 32.56 -1.35 19.14
C THR A 266 33.87 -0.83 19.72
N ARG A 267 33.78 0.03 20.74
CA ARG A 267 34.87 0.37 21.67
C ARG A 267 34.60 -0.14 23.09
N GLY A 268 33.58 -0.98 23.26
CA GLY A 268 33.12 -1.45 24.57
C GLY A 268 32.47 -0.36 25.43
N THR A 269 31.80 0.61 24.81
CA THR A 269 31.12 1.70 25.50
C THR A 269 30.14 1.17 26.56
N SER A 270 30.25 1.72 27.75
CA SER A 270 29.33 1.48 28.86
C SER A 270 28.65 2.78 29.27
N GLY A 271 27.47 2.67 29.88
CA GLY A 271 26.78 3.81 30.44
C GLY A 271 25.62 3.42 31.34
N ARG A 272 25.13 4.41 32.09
CA ARG A 272 24.06 4.21 33.07
C ARG A 272 22.69 4.35 32.43
N VAL A 273 21.91 3.27 32.41
CA VAL A 273 20.52 3.27 31.90
C VAL A 273 19.58 2.88 33.04
N TRP A 274 18.59 3.72 33.31
CA TRP A 274 17.64 3.55 34.43
C TRP A 274 18.33 3.30 35.78
N GLY A 275 19.46 3.97 36.02
CA GLY A 275 20.20 3.88 37.28
C GLY A 275 21.16 2.69 37.39
N VAL A 276 21.23 1.82 36.38
CA VAL A 276 22.12 0.64 36.36
C VAL A 276 23.23 0.84 35.33
N GLU A 277 24.48 0.54 35.70
CA GLU A 277 25.61 0.55 34.77
C GLU A 277 25.52 -0.64 33.81
N ARG A 278 25.62 -0.38 32.50
CA ARG A 278 25.46 -1.40 31.45
C ARG A 278 26.56 -1.27 30.40
N CYS A 279 27.06 -2.40 29.93
CA CYS A 279 27.90 -2.44 28.74
C CYS A 279 27.02 -2.71 27.52
N PHE A 280 26.92 -1.74 26.61
CA PHE A 280 25.95 -1.81 25.51
C PHE A 280 26.22 -2.99 24.57
N LEU A 281 27.50 -3.33 24.38
CA LEU A 281 27.93 -4.48 23.60
C LEU A 281 27.42 -5.80 24.18
N ILE A 282 27.53 -5.98 25.50
CA ILE A 282 27.08 -7.17 26.22
C ILE A 282 25.55 -7.26 26.18
N ASP A 283 24.87 -6.17 26.51
CA ASP A 283 23.40 -6.12 26.50
C ASP A 283 22.84 -6.42 25.10
N ALA A 284 23.47 -5.92 24.04
CA ALA A 284 23.06 -6.18 22.66
C ALA A 284 23.19 -7.66 22.30
N VAL A 285 24.36 -8.26 22.50
CA VAL A 285 24.62 -9.68 22.18
C VAL A 285 23.73 -10.59 23.04
N GLN A 286 23.65 -10.33 24.34
CA GLN A 286 22.82 -11.09 25.26
C GLN A 286 21.33 -11.01 24.87
N SER A 287 20.83 -9.81 24.57
CA SER A 287 19.43 -9.66 24.17
C SER A 287 19.11 -10.38 22.85
N ILE A 288 20.05 -10.46 21.91
CA ILE A 288 19.86 -11.22 20.67
C ILE A 288 19.81 -12.71 20.97
N LEU A 289 20.76 -13.22 21.76
CA LEU A 289 20.80 -14.64 22.16
C LEU A 289 19.55 -15.07 22.94
N GLU A 290 19.01 -14.21 23.81
CA GLU A 290 17.85 -14.54 24.64
C GLU A 290 16.51 -14.42 23.92
N LYS A 291 16.39 -13.48 22.96
CA LYS A 291 15.08 -13.09 22.38
C LYS A 291 14.91 -13.43 20.91
N SER A 292 16.00 -13.64 20.17
CA SER A 292 15.92 -13.97 18.75
C SER A 292 15.26 -15.34 18.58
N THR A 293 14.29 -15.42 17.68
CA THR A 293 13.75 -16.70 17.19
C THR A 293 14.59 -17.30 16.07
N TYR A 294 15.65 -16.60 15.65
CA TYR A 294 16.60 -17.04 14.64
C TYR A 294 17.94 -17.40 15.27
N GLU A 295 18.34 -18.67 15.16
CA GLU A 295 19.46 -19.23 15.92
C GLU A 295 20.77 -19.35 15.13
N ASN A 296 20.70 -19.47 13.80
CA ASN A 296 21.88 -19.65 12.95
C ASN A 296 22.58 -18.30 12.71
N ILE A 297 23.19 -17.79 13.77
CA ILE A 297 23.85 -16.49 13.82
C ILE A 297 25.29 -16.64 14.29
N GLU A 298 26.13 -15.72 13.85
CA GLU A 298 27.44 -15.45 14.43
C GLU A 298 27.57 -13.96 14.75
N PHE A 299 28.40 -13.61 15.73
CA PHE A 299 28.70 -12.24 16.11
C PHE A 299 30.11 -11.90 15.64
N VAL A 300 30.22 -11.01 14.66
CA VAL A 300 31.51 -10.50 14.20
C VAL A 300 31.77 -9.18 14.91
N VAL A 301 32.47 -9.25 16.04
CA VAL A 301 32.76 -8.09 16.88
C VAL A 301 34.07 -7.46 16.41
N VAL A 302 33.99 -6.21 15.97
CA VAL A 302 35.14 -5.42 15.52
C VAL A 302 35.50 -4.44 16.63
N ALA A 303 36.43 -4.85 17.50
CA ALA A 303 36.81 -4.13 18.71
C ALA A 303 38.00 -3.20 18.46
N ASP A 304 37.95 -1.98 18.99
CA ASP A 304 39.15 -1.15 19.07
C ASP A 304 40.14 -1.75 20.07
N THR A 305 41.43 -1.50 19.88
CA THR A 305 42.49 -2.01 20.76
C THR A 305 42.37 -1.53 22.21
N ASP A 306 41.66 -0.43 22.46
CA ASP A 306 41.39 0.13 23.79
C ASP A 306 40.07 -0.36 24.41
N THR A 307 39.38 -1.31 23.76
CA THR A 307 38.15 -1.92 24.28
C THR A 307 38.42 -2.57 25.65
N PRO A 308 37.63 -2.29 26.70
CA PRO A 308 37.88 -2.80 28.04
C PRO A 308 37.99 -4.34 28.08
N PRO A 309 39.07 -4.91 28.66
CA PRO A 309 39.28 -6.35 28.67
C PRO A 309 38.17 -7.15 29.36
N GLU A 310 37.49 -6.57 30.34
CA GLU A 310 36.33 -7.17 31.01
C GLU A 310 35.13 -7.32 30.09
N ALA A 311 34.94 -6.39 29.14
CA ALA A 311 33.88 -6.49 28.14
C ALA A 311 34.18 -7.62 27.16
N ILE A 312 35.44 -7.78 26.74
CA ILE A 312 35.86 -8.89 25.87
C ILE A 312 35.66 -10.24 26.58
N ARG A 313 36.11 -10.39 27.83
CA ARG A 313 35.89 -11.63 28.61
C ARG A 313 34.42 -11.92 28.86
N ALA A 314 33.59 -10.90 29.02
CA ALA A 314 32.15 -11.08 29.16
C ALA A 314 31.54 -11.54 27.83
N LEU A 315 31.94 -10.97 26.70
CA LEU A 315 31.53 -11.38 25.36
C LEU A 315 31.87 -12.84 25.07
N GLU A 316 33.12 -13.24 25.28
CA GLU A 316 33.58 -14.62 25.04
C GLU A 316 32.74 -15.63 25.83
N ARG A 317 32.36 -15.28 27.05
CA ARG A 317 31.53 -16.12 27.92
C ARG A 317 30.07 -16.20 27.47
N ILE A 318 29.48 -15.13 26.95
CA ILE A 318 28.05 -15.14 26.54
C ILE A 318 27.86 -15.67 25.12
N ALA A 319 28.73 -15.31 24.18
CA ALA A 319 28.59 -15.65 22.77
C ALA A 319 29.26 -16.99 22.43
N GLY A 320 30.25 -17.42 23.21
CA GLY A 320 30.88 -18.73 23.06
C GLY A 320 31.46 -18.95 21.67
N ASP A 321 31.08 -20.07 21.06
CA ASP A 321 31.49 -20.49 19.71
C ASP A 321 30.93 -19.61 18.59
N LYS A 322 29.89 -18.79 18.88
CA LYS A 322 29.31 -17.85 17.91
C LYS A 322 30.11 -16.55 17.78
N LEU A 323 31.16 -16.34 18.58
CA LEU A 323 31.94 -15.11 18.57
C LEU A 323 33.13 -15.16 17.60
N HIS A 324 33.18 -14.20 16.68
CA HIS A 324 34.32 -13.88 15.86
C HIS A 324 34.84 -12.49 16.25
N LEU A 325 35.87 -12.46 17.09
CA LEU A 325 36.50 -11.22 17.51
C LEU A 325 37.60 -10.83 16.50
N THR A 326 37.54 -9.61 15.99
CA THR A 326 38.61 -9.00 15.20
C THR A 326 38.96 -7.62 15.76
N TRP A 327 40.22 -7.22 15.60
CA TRP A 327 40.74 -5.98 16.17
C TRP A 327 40.90 -4.92 15.08
N PHE A 328 40.52 -3.69 15.42
CA PHE A 328 40.70 -2.52 14.58
C PHE A 328 41.78 -1.62 15.19
N ASP A 329 42.89 -1.48 14.48
CA ASP A 329 44.03 -0.64 14.86
C ASP A 329 43.95 0.67 14.05
N GLY A 330 43.31 1.68 14.64
CA GLY A 330 43.04 2.96 14.00
C GLY A 330 42.11 3.85 14.82
N GLU A 331 41.88 5.07 14.35
CA GLU A 331 40.83 5.92 14.92
C GLU A 331 39.45 5.30 14.66
N PHE A 332 38.55 5.36 15.64
CA PHE A 332 37.23 4.76 15.49
C PHE A 332 36.50 5.30 14.26
N ASN A 333 36.24 4.40 13.31
CA ASN A 333 35.47 4.70 12.11
C ASN A 333 34.42 3.60 11.91
N PHE A 334 33.14 3.97 12.06
CA PHE A 334 32.03 3.02 11.98
C PHE A 334 32.03 2.25 10.66
N SER A 335 32.18 2.94 9.53
CA SER A 335 32.08 2.35 8.20
C SER A 335 33.27 1.43 7.89
N GLU A 336 34.49 1.86 8.23
CA GLU A 336 35.69 1.03 8.05
C GLU A 336 35.63 -0.23 8.91
N LYS A 337 35.10 -0.12 10.15
CA LYS A 337 34.91 -1.27 11.02
C LYS A 337 33.84 -2.22 10.51
N VAL A 338 32.72 -1.73 9.98
CA VAL A 338 31.72 -2.59 9.32
C VAL A 338 32.34 -3.32 8.12
N ASN A 339 33.14 -2.63 7.30
CA ASN A 339 33.86 -3.24 6.18
C ASN A 339 34.88 -4.29 6.64
N ALA A 340 35.62 -4.03 7.72
CA ALA A 340 36.52 -5.01 8.32
C ALA A 340 35.74 -6.22 8.84
N GLY A 341 34.62 -6.01 9.55
CA GLY A 341 33.74 -7.07 10.00
C GLY A 341 33.21 -7.92 8.84
N ARG A 342 32.85 -7.30 7.71
CA ARG A 342 32.43 -8.02 6.50
C ARG A 342 33.49 -9.01 6.01
N VAL A 343 34.77 -8.67 6.06
CA VAL A 343 35.86 -9.57 5.61
C VAL A 343 35.97 -10.80 6.52
N HIS A 344 35.60 -10.67 7.79
CA HIS A 344 35.65 -11.74 8.79
C HIS A 344 34.33 -12.50 8.97
N ALA A 345 33.27 -12.08 8.28
CA ALA A 345 31.95 -12.70 8.31
C ALA A 345 31.91 -13.95 7.40
N ASN A 346 31.36 -15.03 7.94
CA ASN A 346 31.11 -16.30 7.25
C ASN A 346 29.66 -16.43 6.75
N GLY A 347 28.76 -15.57 7.20
CA GLY A 347 27.33 -15.63 6.90
C GLY A 347 27.00 -15.22 5.47
N ASP A 348 25.96 -15.86 4.93
CA ASP A 348 25.38 -15.50 3.64
C ASP A 348 24.61 -14.16 3.73
N LEU A 349 24.17 -13.81 4.94
CA LEU A 349 23.45 -12.59 5.26
C LEU A 349 24.20 -11.79 6.33
N LEU A 350 24.07 -10.47 6.27
CA LEU A 350 24.72 -9.55 7.19
C LEU A 350 23.67 -8.70 7.88
N LEU A 351 23.85 -8.49 9.18
CA LEU A 351 23.09 -7.55 10.00
C LEU A 351 24.01 -6.51 10.61
#